data_AF-A0A4S3TIE5-F1
#
_entry.id   AF-A0A4S3TIE5-F1
#
_cell.length_a   1.000
_cell.length_b   1.000
_cell.length_c   1.000
_cell.angle_alpha   90.00
_cell.angle_beta   90.00
_cell.angle_gamma   90.00
#
_symmetry.space_group_name_H-M   'P 1'
#
loop_
_entity.id
_entity.type
_entity.pdbx_description
1 polymer ?
#
loop_
_entity_poly.entity_id
_entity_poly.type
_entity_poly.pdbx_seq_one_letter_code
_entity_poly.pdbx_strand_id
1 'polypeptide(L)'
;MYSARDRVEYESWLEELEVIADRLELSPDAQSCATELFLMDVPDADRSKRAVLAASLYAGSLVAGEGRTQQAVADAADVSRLSIQSRWKDRLEAAGLEPPGW
;
A
#
# COMPACT_ATOMS: atom_id res chain seq x y z
N MET A 1 -8.42 13.06 4.52
CA MET A 1 -8.63 12.35 5.80
C MET A 1 -9.78 11.40 5.58
N TYR A 2 -9.54 10.10 5.58
CA TYR A 2 -10.58 9.08 5.38
C TYR A 2 -11.38 8.90 6.69
N SER A 3 -12.63 8.47 6.57
CA SER A 3 -13.56 8.35 7.70
C SER A 3 -13.60 6.94 8.29
N ALA A 4 -14.18 6.79 9.48
CA ALA A 4 -14.50 5.47 10.03
C ALA A 4 -15.44 4.66 9.11
N ARG A 5 -16.23 5.33 8.26
CA ARG A 5 -17.06 4.65 7.26
C ARG A 5 -16.22 4.03 6.15
N ASP A 6 -15.13 4.69 5.75
CA ASP A 6 -14.26 4.21 4.68
C ASP A 6 -13.55 2.92 5.10
N ARG A 7 -13.20 2.78 6.39
CA ARG A 7 -12.67 1.53 6.94
C ARG A 7 -13.68 0.38 6.87
N VAL A 8 -14.96 0.65 7.09
CA VAL A 8 -16.04 -0.35 6.96
C VAL A 8 -16.31 -0.68 5.50
N GLU A 9 -16.31 0.33 4.62
CA GLU A 9 -16.53 0.16 3.18
C GLU A 9 -15.44 -0.73 2.54
N TYR A 10 -14.19 -0.55 2.95
CA TYR A 10 -13.05 -1.24 2.38
C TYR A 10 -12.50 -2.38 3.26
N GLU A 11 -13.28 -2.87 4.23
CA GLU A 11 -12.85 -3.90 5.19
C GLU A 11 -12.20 -5.11 4.51
N SER A 12 -12.82 -5.68 3.48
CA SER A 12 -12.26 -6.84 2.76
C SER A 12 -10.92 -6.54 2.07
N TRP A 13 -10.71 -5.30 1.64
CA TRP A 13 -9.43 -4.87 1.06
C TRP A 13 -8.36 -4.64 2.13
N LEU A 14 -8.77 -4.21 3.33
CA LEU A 14 -7.87 -4.08 4.48
C LEU A 14 -7.43 -5.45 5.00
N GLU A 15 -8.32 -6.43 5.03
CA GLU A 15 -7.99 -7.82 5.33
C GLU A 15 -7.00 -8.40 4.30
N GLU A 16 -7.23 -8.16 3.00
CA GLU A 16 -6.27 -8.60 1.98
C GLU A 16 -4.92 -7.88 2.10
N LEU A 17 -4.91 -6.59 2.45
CA LEU A 17 -3.70 -5.83 2.71
C LEU A 17 -2.91 -6.46 3.88
N GLU A 18 -3.57 -6.78 4.97
CA GLU A 18 -2.98 -7.45 6.14
C GLU A 18 -2.37 -8.81 5.76
N VAL A 19 -3.11 -9.65 5.04
CA VAL A 19 -2.60 -10.95 4.57
C VAL A 19 -1.35 -10.80 3.70
N ILE A 20 -1.31 -9.81 2.81
CA ILE A 20 -0.14 -9.56 1.96
C ILE A 20 1.02 -8.99 2.78
N ALA A 21 0.75 -8.09 3.74
CA ALA A 21 1.74 -7.54 4.65
C ALA A 21 2.43 -8.64 5.48
N ASP A 22 1.65 -9.59 6.02
CA ASP A 22 2.15 -10.75 6.74
C ASP A 22 3.03 -11.65 5.86
N ARG A 23 2.61 -11.91 4.62
CA ARG A 23 3.41 -12.68 3.64
C ARG A 23 4.73 -11.99 3.29
N LEU A 24 4.78 -10.67 3.39
CA LEU A 24 5.97 -9.86 3.19
C LEU A 24 6.77 -9.67 4.48
N GLU A 25 6.32 -10.22 5.61
CA GLU A 25 6.89 -10.03 6.94
C GLU A 25 7.10 -8.54 7.25
N LEU A 26 6.07 -7.73 6.99
CA LEU A 26 6.08 -6.31 7.30
C LEU A 26 5.76 -6.07 8.78
N SER A 27 6.34 -5.02 9.36
CA SER A 27 6.00 -4.62 10.73
C SER A 27 4.59 -4.01 10.81
N PRO A 28 4.01 -3.94 12.03
CA PRO A 28 2.76 -3.22 12.26
C PRO A 28 2.83 -1.74 11.85
N ASP A 29 4.01 -1.11 11.92
CA ASP A 29 4.20 0.29 11.50
C ASP A 29 4.09 0.43 9.97
N ALA A 30 4.72 -0.49 9.22
CA ALA A 30 4.60 -0.54 7.77
C ALA A 30 3.16 -0.83 7.32
N GLN A 31 2.49 -1.78 7.97
CA GLN A 31 1.09 -2.13 7.69
C GLN A 31 0.13 -0.97 7.99
N SER A 32 0.33 -0.29 9.13
CA SER A 32 -0.45 0.89 9.50
C SER A 32 -0.26 1.99 8.46
N CYS A 33 0.97 2.31 8.10
CA CYS A 33 1.27 3.30 7.05
C CYS A 33 0.62 2.91 5.72
N ALA A 34 0.77 1.66 5.27
CA ALA A 34 0.16 1.18 4.04
C ALA A 34 -1.38 1.30 4.04
N THR A 35 -2.02 1.05 5.18
CA THR A 35 -3.46 1.21 5.35
C THR A 35 -3.89 2.67 5.16
N GLU A 36 -3.19 3.61 5.80
CA GLU A 36 -3.45 5.04 5.62
C GLU A 36 -3.27 5.45 4.15
N LEU A 37 -2.18 4.99 3.51
CA LEU A 37 -1.88 5.30 2.11
C LEU A 37 -2.94 4.74 1.14
N PHE A 38 -3.46 3.55 1.40
CA PHE A 38 -4.53 2.94 0.61
C PHE A 38 -5.83 3.75 0.70
N LEU A 39 -6.24 4.11 1.92
CA LEU A 39 -7.52 4.78 2.19
C LEU A 39 -7.58 6.24 1.74
N MET A 40 -6.45 6.88 1.40
CA MET A 40 -6.46 8.27 0.94
C MET A 40 -7.23 8.48 -0.37
N ASP A 41 -7.17 7.52 -1.29
CA ASP A 41 -7.75 7.62 -2.62
C ASP A 41 -7.94 6.21 -3.21
N VAL A 42 -9.04 5.57 -2.82
CA VAL A 42 -9.39 4.23 -3.27
C VAL A 42 -10.16 4.35 -4.60
N PRO A 43 -9.67 3.74 -5.70
CA PRO A 43 -10.34 3.82 -7.00
C PRO A 43 -11.56 2.89 -7.09
N ASP A 44 -12.50 3.21 -7.97
CA ASP A 44 -13.73 2.41 -8.13
C ASP A 44 -13.48 0.98 -8.63
N ALA A 45 -12.52 0.78 -9.54
CA ALA A 45 -12.29 -0.53 -10.16
C ALA A 45 -11.40 -1.44 -9.30
N ASP A 46 -11.82 -2.68 -9.04
CA ASP A 46 -11.11 -3.62 -8.16
C ASP A 46 -9.68 -3.91 -8.62
N ARG A 47 -9.44 -4.04 -9.92
CA ARG A 47 -8.08 -4.18 -10.45
C ARG A 47 -7.18 -2.99 -10.09
N SER A 48 -7.76 -1.79 -10.10
CA SER A 48 -7.06 -0.57 -9.68
C SER A 48 -6.87 -0.54 -8.17
N LYS A 49 -7.86 -0.98 -7.36
CA LYS A 49 -7.73 -1.10 -5.90
C LYS A 49 -6.57 -2.02 -5.53
N ARG A 50 -6.46 -3.19 -6.17
CA ARG A 50 -5.35 -4.13 -5.98
C ARG A 50 -3.98 -3.50 -6.29
N ALA A 51 -3.89 -2.77 -7.39
CA ALA A 51 -2.66 -2.06 -7.75
C ALA A 51 -2.30 -0.95 -6.75
N VAL A 52 -3.31 -0.24 -6.22
CA VAL A 52 -3.14 0.80 -5.20
C VAL A 52 -2.72 0.19 -3.87
N LEU A 53 -3.36 -0.90 -3.44
CA LEU A 53 -3.00 -1.67 -2.24
C LEU A 53 -1.53 -2.10 -2.30
N ALA A 54 -1.10 -2.70 -3.40
CA ALA A 54 0.28 -3.11 -3.59
C ALA A 54 1.26 -1.92 -3.55
N ALA A 55 0.89 -0.80 -4.17
CA ALA A 55 1.70 0.42 -4.13
C ALA A 55 1.81 0.99 -2.70
N SER A 56 0.72 0.96 -1.94
CA SER A 56 0.68 1.39 -0.55
C SER A 56 1.51 0.51 0.37
N LEU A 57 1.50 -0.82 0.18
CA LEU A 57 2.39 -1.74 0.92
C LEU A 57 3.87 -1.46 0.65
N TYR A 58 4.23 -1.27 -0.62
CA TYR A 58 5.60 -0.91 -0.97
C TYR A 58 6.01 0.42 -0.33
N ALA A 59 5.17 1.45 -0.46
CA ALA A 59 5.42 2.77 0.13
C ALA A 59 5.50 2.72 1.66
N GLY A 60 4.60 1.99 2.32
CA GLY A 60 4.62 1.78 3.78
C GLY A 60 5.92 1.11 4.25
N SER A 61 6.40 0.10 3.50
CA SER A 61 7.68 -0.55 3.80
C SER A 61 8.89 0.38 3.66
N LEU A 62 8.84 1.36 2.74
CA LEU A 62 9.89 2.37 2.60
C LEU A 62 9.87 3.35 3.77
N VAL A 63 8.69 3.82 4.17
CA VAL A 63 8.51 4.75 5.29
C VAL A 63 8.95 4.12 6.60
N ALA A 64 8.67 2.82 6.81
CA ALA A 64 9.12 2.07 7.97
C ALA A 64 10.61 1.67 7.93
N GLY A 65 11.32 1.94 6.82
CA GLY A 65 12.74 1.58 6.68
C GLY A 65 13.02 0.09 6.44
N GLU A 66 12.00 -0.71 6.11
CA GLU A 66 12.12 -2.15 5.85
C GLU A 66 12.47 -2.47 4.39
N GLY A 67 12.08 -1.60 3.45
CA GLY A 67 12.60 -1.59 2.08
C GLY A 67 12.35 -2.86 1.26
N ARG A 68 11.14 -3.44 1.32
CA ARG A 68 10.80 -4.59 0.46
C ARG A 68 10.87 -4.20 -1.02
N THR A 69 11.35 -5.11 -1.87
CA THR A 69 11.46 -4.81 -3.31
C THR A 69 10.08 -4.71 -3.95
N GLN A 70 9.92 -3.85 -4.96
CA GLN A 70 8.67 -3.77 -5.73
C GLN A 70 8.30 -5.12 -6.37
N GLN A 71 9.29 -5.94 -6.71
CA GLN A 71 9.03 -7.28 -7.27
C GLN A 71 8.43 -8.21 -6.21
N ALA A 72 8.97 -8.24 -4.99
CA ALA A 72 8.43 -9.05 -3.91
C ALA A 72 6.97 -8.66 -3.58
N VAL A 73 6.69 -7.35 -3.53
CA VAL A 73 5.33 -6.85 -3.30
C VAL A 73 4.40 -7.19 -4.46
N ALA A 74 4.88 -7.08 -5.70
CA ALA A 74 4.13 -7.44 -6.91
C ALA A 74 3.73 -8.93 -6.92
N ASP A 75 4.68 -9.81 -6.59
CA ASP A 75 4.46 -11.25 -6.54
C ASP A 75 3.50 -11.63 -5.39
N ALA A 76 3.62 -10.97 -4.24
CA ALA A 76 2.74 -11.20 -3.10
C ALA A 76 1.30 -10.76 -3.38
N ALA A 77 1.14 -9.62 -4.07
CA ALA A 77 -0.15 -9.02 -4.38
C ALA A 77 -0.75 -9.45 -5.72
N ASP A 78 -0.10 -10.32 -6.50
CA ASP A 78 -0.53 -10.72 -7.85
C ASP A 78 -0.82 -9.51 -8.77
N VAL A 79 0.17 -8.60 -8.86
CA VAL A 79 0.14 -7.46 -9.78
C VAL A 79 1.47 -7.35 -10.54
N SER A 80 1.51 -6.54 -11.59
CA SER A 80 2.80 -6.24 -12.22
C SER A 80 3.64 -5.31 -11.35
N ARG A 81 4.96 -5.48 -11.37
CA ARG A 81 5.90 -4.50 -10.76
C ARG A 81 5.65 -3.08 -11.25
N LEU A 82 5.32 -2.90 -12.54
CA LEU A 82 5.02 -1.60 -13.13
C LEU A 82 3.80 -0.93 -12.48
N SER A 83 2.79 -1.72 -12.07
CA SER A 83 1.61 -1.21 -11.37
C SER A 83 1.97 -0.49 -10.08
N ILE A 84 2.96 -1.02 -9.34
CA ILE A 84 3.52 -0.41 -8.13
C ILE A 84 4.38 0.79 -8.52
N GLN A 85 5.33 0.59 -9.44
CA GLN A 85 6.30 1.61 -9.86
C GLN A 85 5.63 2.93 -10.25
N SER A 86 4.51 2.86 -10.96
CA SER A 86 3.81 4.04 -11.48
C SER A 86 2.90 4.74 -10.47
N ARG A 87 2.86 4.31 -9.20
CA ARG A 87 1.88 4.81 -8.20
C ARG A 87 2.49 5.17 -6.85
N TRP A 88 3.53 4.47 -6.42
CA TRP A 88 4.01 4.57 -5.03
C TRP A 88 4.48 5.97 -4.63
N LYS A 89 5.10 6.72 -5.54
CA LYS A 89 5.57 8.09 -5.28
C LYS A 89 4.40 9.04 -5.06
N ASP A 90 3.47 9.05 -6.00
CA ASP A 90 2.26 9.87 -5.93
C ASP A 90 1.48 9.60 -4.63
N ARG A 91 1.49 8.36 -4.14
CA ARG A 91 0.90 8.00 -2.85
C ARG A 91 1.62 8.61 -1.66
N LEU A 92 2.96 8.59 -1.64
CA LEU A 92 3.73 9.26 -0.59
C LEU A 92 3.53 10.78 -0.64
N GLU A 93 3.61 11.37 -1.83
CA GLU A 93 3.41 12.81 -2.05
C GLU A 93 2.02 13.25 -1.59
N ALA A 94 0.97 12.49 -1.91
CA ALA A 94 -0.40 12.75 -1.46
C ALA A 94 -0.54 12.68 0.08
N ALA A 95 0.28 11.88 0.76
CA ALA A 95 0.34 11.81 2.21
C ALA A 95 1.18 12.93 2.84
N GLY A 96 1.86 13.76 2.04
CA GLY A 96 2.87 14.71 2.52
C GLY A 96 4.12 14.02 3.08
N LEU A 97 4.38 12.78 2.65
CA LEU A 97 5.55 12.00 3.05
C LEU A 97 6.62 12.07 1.94
N GLU A 98 7.88 12.18 2.34
CA GLU A 98 8.99 12.09 1.39
C GLU A 98 9.49 10.65 1.29
N PRO A 99 9.80 10.17 0.07
CA PRO A 99 10.48 8.90 -0.09
C PRO A 99 11.88 8.96 0.53
N PRO A 100 12.41 7.84 1.04
CA PRO A 100 13.78 7.82 1.56
C PRO A 100 14.78 8.23 0.47
N GLY A 101 15.75 9.08 0.83
CA GLY A 101 16.70 9.67 -0.12
C GLY A 101 17.97 8.86 -0.41
N TRP A 102 17.99 7.57 -0.09
CA TRP A 102 19.15 6.68 -0.21
C TRP A 102 19.16 5.86 -1.51
#